data_AF-A0A8S2TDX7-F1
#
_entry.id   AF-A0A8S2TDX7-F1
#
_cell.length_a   1.000
_cell.length_b   1.000
_cell.length_c   1.000
_cell.angle_alpha   90.00
_cell.angle_beta   90.00
_cell.angle_gamma   90.00
#
_symmetry.space_group_name_H-M   'P 1'
#
loop_
_entity.id
_entity.type
_entity.pdbx_description
1 polymer ?
#
loop_
_entity_poly.entity_id
_entity_poly.type
_entity_poly.pdbx_seq_one_letter_code
_entity_poly.pdbx_strand_id
1 'polypeptide(L)' 'IGINVPIPVPLPMFSFTGSRGSFRGDTNFYGRNGMNFYTQLKTVTSSWRQEDATPTHVQMSMPTM' A
#
# COMPACT_ATOMS: atom_id res chain seq x y z
N ILE A 1 4.96 5.91 -25.65
CA ILE A 1 5.44 6.34 -26.98
C ILE A 1 4.22 6.48 -27.87
N GLY A 2 4.03 7.63 -28.52
CA GLY A 2 2.93 7.82 -29.47
C GLY A 2 3.37 7.51 -30.89
N ILE A 3 2.53 6.83 -31.66
CA ILE A 3 2.69 6.63 -33.09
C ILE A 3 1.56 7.42 -33.75
N ASN A 4 1.88 8.30 -34.71
CA ASN A 4 0.92 9.17 -35.41
C ASN A 4 0.14 10.14 -34.50
N VAL A 5 0.70 10.53 -33.35
CA VAL A 5 0.08 11.47 -32.40
C VAL A 5 1.08 12.58 -32.04
N PRO A 6 0.70 13.88 -32.17
CA PRO A 6 1.63 14.99 -31.94
C PRO A 6 2.02 15.16 -30.46
N ILE A 7 1.12 14.82 -29.53
CA ILE A 7 1.38 14.89 -28.08
C ILE A 7 0.90 13.59 -27.43
N PRO A 8 1.79 12.64 -27.13
CA PRO A 8 1.41 11.38 -26.50
C PRO A 8 1.30 11.53 -24.98
N VAL A 9 0.21 12.13 -24.51
CA VAL A 9 -0.08 12.23 -23.07
C VAL A 9 -0.52 10.84 -22.56
N PRO A 10 0.17 10.27 -21.55
CA PRO A 10 -0.25 9.01 -20.96
C PRO A 10 -1.56 9.19 -20.18
N LEU A 11 -2.44 8.19 -20.26
CA LEU A 11 -3.64 8.13 -19.43
C LEU A 11 -3.25 8.02 -17.93
N PRO A 12 -4.12 8.42 -16.98
CA PRO A 12 -3.79 8.48 -15.55
C PRO A 12 -3.30 7.17 -14.91
N MET A 13 -3.58 6.02 -15.54
CA MET A 13 -3.10 4.71 -15.11
C MET A 13 -1.60 4.49 -15.42
N PHE A 14 -1.06 5.23 -16.38
CA PHE A 14 0.33 5.16 -16.79
C PHE A 14 1.09 6.40 -16.30
N SER A 15 2.33 6.19 -15.88
CA SER A 15 3.17 7.29 -15.43
C SER A 15 3.77 8.06 -16.60
N PHE A 16 3.84 9.39 -16.49
CA PHE A 16 4.65 10.20 -17.40
C PHE A 16 6.13 9.95 -17.08
N THR A 17 6.88 9.52 -18.08
CA THR A 17 8.31 9.22 -17.95
C THR A 17 9.12 10.13 -18.89
N GLY A 18 10.34 10.44 -18.48
CA GLY A 18 11.29 11.20 -19.29
C GLY A 18 12.56 10.40 -19.57
N SER A 19 13.23 10.68 -20.69
CA SER A 19 14.58 10.18 -20.97
C SER A 19 15.61 11.32 -21.03
N ARG A 20 16.91 11.01 -20.85
CA ARG A 20 18.03 11.96 -20.99
C ARG A 20 17.91 13.23 -20.14
N GLY A 21 17.50 13.10 -18.87
CA GLY A 21 17.43 14.21 -17.91
C GLY A 21 16.15 15.04 -17.96
N SER A 22 15.18 14.68 -18.80
CA SER A 22 13.85 15.32 -18.83
C SER A 22 12.97 15.02 -17.61
N PHE A 23 13.40 14.14 -16.73
CA PHE A 23 12.75 13.86 -15.46
C PHE A 23 13.81 13.75 -14.37
N ARG A 24 13.53 14.33 -13.19
CA ARG A 24 14.43 14.32 -12.04
C ARG A 24 13.78 13.59 -10.87
N GLY A 25 14.50 12.62 -10.32
CA GLY A 25 14.00 11.71 -9.30
C GLY A 25 13.65 10.34 -9.86
N ASP A 26 13.41 9.40 -8.96
CA ASP A 26 13.29 7.98 -9.31
C ASP A 26 11.83 7.54 -9.52
N THR A 27 10.88 8.28 -8.94
CA THR A 27 9.45 7.99 -8.98
C THR A 27 8.71 8.93 -9.92
N ASN A 28 7.97 8.36 -10.87
CA ASN A 28 7.19 9.11 -11.84
C ASN A 28 5.81 9.55 -11.27
N PHE A 29 5.19 10.57 -11.87
CA PHE A 29 4.09 11.35 -11.27
C PHE A 29 2.74 10.64 -11.11
N TYR A 30 2.43 9.64 -11.96
CA TYR A 30 1.11 8.99 -12.01
C TYR A 30 1.14 7.48 -11.80
N GLY A 31 -0.05 6.90 -11.59
CA GLY A 31 -0.25 5.47 -11.38
C GLY A 31 0.36 4.97 -10.08
N ARG A 32 0.86 3.74 -10.10
CA ARG A 32 1.43 3.07 -8.91
C ARG A 32 2.66 3.79 -8.34
N ASN A 33 3.43 4.46 -9.19
CA ASN A 33 4.61 5.21 -8.76
C ASN A 33 4.25 6.43 -7.92
N GLY A 34 3.15 7.13 -8.24
CA GLY A 34 2.64 8.24 -7.44
C GLY A 34 2.17 7.79 -6.07
N MET A 35 1.47 6.64 -5.99
CA MET A 35 1.05 6.07 -4.69
C MET A 35 2.26 5.70 -3.82
N ASN A 36 3.27 5.06 -4.41
CA ASN A 36 4.51 4.72 -3.71
C ASN A 36 5.33 5.95 -3.27
N PHE A 37 5.17 7.10 -3.92
CA PHE A 37 5.85 8.34 -3.53
C PHE A 37 5.19 8.99 -2.31
N TYR A 38 3.85 9.05 -2.28
CA TYR A 38 3.10 9.64 -1.17
C TYR A 38 2.90 8.71 0.03
N THR A 39 3.20 7.41 -0.11
CA THR A 39 3.02 6.43 0.94
C THR A 39 4.33 5.69 1.24
N GLN A 40 4.44 5.17 2.46
CA GLN A 40 5.59 4.36 2.87
C GLN A 40 5.12 2.95 3.18
N LEU A 41 5.87 1.95 2.70
CA LEU A 41 5.60 0.55 2.99
C LEU A 41 5.94 0.26 4.46
N LYS A 42 4.96 -0.19 5.23
CA LYS A 42 5.12 -0.62 6.62
C LYS A 42 4.92 -2.13 6.73
N THR A 43 5.98 -2.87 7.05
CA THR A 43 5.90 -4.31 7.31
C THR A 43 5.66 -4.56 8.79
N VAL A 44 4.52 -5.16 9.13
CA VAL A 44 4.15 -5.49 10.52
C VAL A 44 4.26 -7.00 10.72
N THR A 45 5.03 -7.42 11.73
CA THR A 45 5.11 -8.81 12.17
C THR A 45 4.55 -8.89 13.58
N SER A 46 3.46 -9.64 13.76
CA SER A 46 2.86 -9.88 15.07
C SER A 46 2.94 -11.37 15.41
N SER A 47 3.32 -11.67 16.65
CA SER A 47 3.25 -13.01 17.24
C SER A 47 2.41 -12.91 18.50
N TRP A 48 1.40 -13.78 18.62
CA TRP A 48 0.51 -13.85 19.77
C TRP A 48 0.75 -15.19 20.45
N ARG A 49 1.27 -15.16 21.67
CA ARG A 49 1.51 -16.37 22.43
C ARG A 49 0.35 -16.64 23.38
N GLN A 50 0.14 -17.93 23.71
CA GLN A 50 -1.00 -18.34 24.51
C GLN A 50 -0.92 -17.82 25.95
N GLU A 51 0.29 -17.58 26.46
CA GLU A 51 0.52 -16.99 27.79
C GLU A 51 0.07 -15.52 27.91
N ASP A 52 0.05 -14.77 26.80
CA ASP A 52 -0.37 -13.36 26.75
C ASP A 52 -1.90 -13.23 26.60
N ALA A 53 -2.59 -14.33 26.31
CA ALA A 53 -4.04 -14.37 26.28
C ALA A 53 -4.55 -14.36 27.73
N THR A 54 -5.19 -13.26 28.14
CA THR A 54 -5.97 -13.27 29.39
C THR A 54 -7.00 -14.38 29.32
N PRO A 55 -6.95 -15.41 30.19
CA PRO A 55 -7.95 -16.45 30.16
C PRO A 55 -9.28 -15.83 30.57
N THR A 56 -10.17 -15.62 29.60
CA THR A 56 -11.56 -15.28 29.86
C THR A 56 -12.18 -16.48 30.57
N HIS A 57 -12.17 -16.47 31.91
CA HIS A 57 -12.89 -17.46 32.69
C HIS A 57 -14.38 -17.33 32.32
N VAL A 58 -14.92 -18.34 31.65
CA VAL A 58 -16.33 -18.38 31.26
C VAL A 58 -17.15 -18.46 32.56
N GLN A 59 -17.63 -17.33 33.06
CA GLN A 59 -18.52 -17.27 34.21
C GLN A 59 -19.89 -17.81 33.81
N MET A 60 -20.12 -19.10 34.09
CA MET A 60 -21.45 -19.71 34.00
C MET A 60 -22.06 -19.74 35.41
N SER A 61 -22.99 -18.82 35.70
CA SER A 61 -23.84 -18.89 36.88
C SER A 61 -24.99 -19.85 36.59
N MET A 62 -24.87 -21.12 37.00
CA MET A 62 -25.97 -22.07 36.94
C MET A 62 -26.72 -22.08 38.29
N PRO A 63 -28.05 -21.89 38.30
CA PRO A 63 -28.83 -21.98 39.54
C PRO A 63 -28.92 -23.43 40.00
N THR A 64 -28.54 -23.71 41.24
CA THR A 64 -28.77 -25.00 41.91
C THR A 64 -30.11 -24.96 42.64
N MET A 65 -30.93 -26.01 42.47
CA MET A 65 -32.16 -26.24 43.24
C MET A 65 -31.87 -26.58 44.70
#